data_AF-A0A6P0ISE1-F1
#
_entry.id   AF-A0A6P0ISE1-F1
#
_cell.length_a   1.000
_cell.length_b   1.000
_cell.length_c   1.000
_cell.angle_alpha   90.00
_cell.angle_beta   90.00
_cell.angle_gamma   90.00
#
_symmetry.space_group_name_H-M   'P 1'
#
loop_
_entity.id
_entity.type
_entity.pdbx_description
1 polymer ?
#
loop_
_entity_poly.entity_id
_entity_poly.type
_entity_poly.pdbx_seq_one_letter_code
_entity_poly.pdbx_strand_id
1 'polypeptide(L)'
;SSKSDNDNLLEDRYHYYSTFPNIYPSKYKDDIIQFNKICEIGDKGCTRKNVFAEMMSQARFTAPARPKQASNPVKNCMVVDLNVEGWKDNLGRFFFGTEDKVVVMVKPEDFMAINYTLPTHTLFPGRVVRQVIEKNGAVWVSTIGEGRGDFASINEKQGLKIFSEEIDRPFKEHVRNVIENDLPWGLEANRKGCGSFKKTKNKV
;
A
#
# COMPACT_ATOMS: atom_id res chain seq x y z
N SER A 1 -43.00 -2.66 -5.23
CA SER A 1 -42.02 -1.57 -5.07
C SER A 1 -40.90 -1.84 -6.06
N SER A 2 -40.95 -1.19 -7.23
CA SER A 2 -39.94 -1.36 -8.28
C SER A 2 -38.71 -0.53 -7.91
N LYS A 3 -37.59 -1.20 -7.59
CA LYS A 3 -36.27 -0.55 -7.59
C LYS A 3 -36.08 0.09 -8.97
N SER A 4 -35.69 1.35 -9.00
CA SER A 4 -35.56 2.08 -10.26
C SER A 4 -34.37 1.54 -11.05
N ASP A 5 -34.45 1.48 -12.38
CA ASP A 5 -33.33 1.02 -13.23
C ASP A 5 -32.03 1.83 -13.01
N ASN A 6 -32.12 3.01 -12.41
CA ASN A 6 -30.97 3.81 -11.97
C ASN A 6 -30.22 3.25 -10.75
N ASP A 7 -30.88 2.49 -9.87
CA ASP A 7 -30.24 1.90 -8.70
C ASP A 7 -29.33 0.72 -9.10
N ASN A 8 -29.73 -0.05 -10.11
CA ASN A 8 -28.91 -1.14 -10.68
C ASN A 8 -27.67 -0.60 -11.43
N LEU A 9 -27.82 0.53 -12.15
CA LEU A 9 -26.73 1.20 -12.88
C LEU A 9 -25.63 1.80 -11.96
N LEU A 10 -25.95 2.03 -10.69
CA LEU A 10 -25.00 2.52 -9.68
C LEU A 10 -24.31 1.38 -8.94
N GLU A 11 -24.98 0.24 -8.72
CA GLU A 11 -24.36 -0.98 -8.19
C GLU A 11 -23.30 -1.53 -9.17
N ASP A 12 -23.57 -1.50 -10.48
CA ASP A 12 -22.65 -2.00 -11.53
C ASP A 12 -21.35 -1.17 -11.68
N ARG A 13 -21.30 0.03 -11.09
CA ARG A 13 -20.14 0.91 -11.12
C ARG A 13 -19.31 0.90 -9.85
N TYR A 14 -19.64 0.02 -8.88
CA TYR A 14 -18.88 -0.12 -7.64
C TYR A 14 -17.83 -1.23 -7.74
N HIS A 15 -16.61 -0.91 -7.34
CA HIS A 15 -15.43 -1.77 -7.51
C HIS A 15 -14.84 -2.07 -6.15
N TYR A 16 -14.41 -3.32 -5.96
CA TYR A 16 -13.85 -3.79 -4.70
C TYR A 16 -12.73 -4.81 -4.94
N TYR A 17 -11.61 -4.69 -4.24
CA TYR A 17 -10.57 -5.73 -4.18
C TYR A 17 -9.97 -5.83 -2.77
N SER A 18 -9.45 -7.00 -2.43
CA SER A 18 -8.72 -7.26 -1.18
C SER A 18 -7.47 -8.08 -1.45
N THR A 19 -6.33 -7.68 -0.90
CA THR A 19 -5.11 -8.50 -0.93
C THR A 19 -5.12 -9.55 0.18
N PHE A 20 -5.88 -9.35 1.27
CA PHE A 20 -5.85 -10.21 2.45
C PHE A 20 -6.68 -11.51 2.28
N PRO A 21 -6.19 -12.68 2.75
CA PRO A 21 -6.91 -13.96 2.64
C PRO A 21 -8.19 -14.01 3.48
N ASN A 22 -9.23 -14.62 2.92
CA ASN A 22 -10.52 -14.96 3.53
C ASN A 22 -11.50 -13.79 3.82
N ILE A 23 -11.51 -12.73 3.01
CA ILE A 23 -12.65 -11.80 3.00
C ILE A 23 -13.60 -12.09 1.82
N TYR A 24 -13.10 -12.52 0.65
CA TYR A 24 -13.93 -13.02 -0.46
C TYR A 24 -13.16 -14.07 -1.29
N PRO A 25 -13.84 -14.99 -2.00
CA PRO A 25 -13.20 -15.88 -2.98
C PRO A 25 -12.67 -15.05 -4.14
N SER A 26 -11.46 -14.51 -3.98
CA SER A 26 -10.70 -13.96 -5.08
C SER A 26 -10.44 -15.10 -6.07
N LYS A 27 -10.89 -14.96 -7.32
CA LYS A 27 -10.47 -15.86 -8.41
C LYS A 27 -8.95 -15.84 -8.66
N TYR A 28 -8.24 -14.91 -8.01
CA TYR A 28 -6.80 -14.77 -8.01
C TYR A 28 -6.25 -15.46 -6.76
N LYS A 29 -5.79 -16.69 -7.00
CA LYS A 29 -5.30 -17.70 -6.07
C LYS A 29 -4.21 -17.19 -5.09
N ASP A 30 -4.14 -17.90 -3.98
CA ASP A 30 -3.12 -18.05 -2.92
C ASP A 30 -1.71 -17.43 -3.12
N ASP A 31 -1.20 -17.33 -4.35
CA ASP A 31 0.11 -16.78 -4.69
C ASP A 31 0.25 -15.27 -4.39
N ILE A 32 -0.86 -14.53 -4.38
CA ILE A 32 -0.87 -13.08 -4.10
C ILE A 32 -0.85 -12.82 -2.58
N ILE A 33 -1.48 -13.70 -1.82
CA ILE A 33 -1.62 -13.61 -0.36
C ILE A 33 -0.26 -13.72 0.35
N GLN A 34 0.71 -14.39 -0.28
CA GLN A 34 2.01 -14.65 0.34
C GLN A 34 2.79 -13.37 0.69
N PHE A 35 2.56 -12.25 0.01
CA PHE A 35 3.29 -10.99 0.26
C PHE A 35 2.73 -10.22 1.47
N ASN A 36 1.51 -10.53 1.89
CA ASN A 36 0.85 -9.82 2.98
C ASN A 36 1.29 -10.29 4.35
N LYS A 37 1.80 -11.53 4.47
CA LYS A 37 2.47 -11.98 5.69
C LYS A 37 3.85 -11.35 5.73
N ILE A 38 4.06 -10.45 6.69
CA ILE A 38 5.29 -9.66 6.80
C ILE A 38 6.36 -10.44 7.58
N CYS A 39 6.05 -10.83 8.81
CA CYS A 39 6.96 -11.55 9.72
C CYS A 39 6.17 -12.33 10.79
N GLU A 40 6.83 -13.30 11.43
CA GLU A 40 6.26 -14.02 12.58
C GLU A 40 6.45 -13.19 13.86
N ILE A 41 5.52 -13.27 14.80
CA ILE A 41 5.63 -12.54 16.09
C ILE A 41 6.86 -13.01 16.91
N GLY A 42 7.37 -14.23 16.63
CA GLY A 42 8.62 -14.73 17.21
C GLY A 42 9.88 -14.11 16.62
N ASP A 43 9.79 -13.44 15.46
CA ASP A 43 10.93 -12.76 14.83
C ASP A 43 11.31 -11.51 15.62
N LYS A 44 12.62 -11.25 15.72
CA LYS A 44 13.15 -10.12 16.49
C LYS A 44 12.55 -8.79 16.00
N GLY A 45 11.87 -8.09 16.90
CA GLY A 45 11.28 -6.76 16.62
C GLY A 45 10.03 -6.79 15.74
N CYS A 46 9.52 -7.96 15.34
CA CYS A 46 8.29 -8.08 14.57
C CYS A 46 7.08 -7.77 15.46
N THR A 47 6.55 -6.54 15.35
CA THR A 47 5.33 -6.09 16.03
C THR A 47 4.50 -5.25 15.07
N ARG A 48 3.17 -5.16 15.28
CA ARG A 48 2.33 -4.24 14.49
C ARG A 48 2.86 -2.82 14.49
N LYS A 49 3.31 -2.33 15.64
CA LYS A 49 3.84 -0.97 15.80
C LYS A 49 5.07 -0.74 14.91
N ASN A 50 6.00 -1.67 14.90
CA ASN A 50 7.23 -1.56 14.12
C ASN A 50 6.96 -1.69 12.61
N VAL A 51 6.13 -2.66 12.20
CA VAL A 51 5.73 -2.83 10.81
C VAL A 51 4.94 -1.60 10.32
N PHE A 52 4.05 -1.04 11.13
CA PHE A 52 3.34 0.20 10.80
C PHE A 52 4.28 1.39 10.69
N ALA A 53 5.26 1.51 11.60
CA ALA A 53 6.27 2.56 11.52
C ALA A 53 7.09 2.49 10.23
N GLU A 54 7.42 1.28 9.75
CA GLU A 54 8.04 1.08 8.43
C GLU A 54 7.11 1.41 7.29
N MET A 55 5.84 1.01 7.36
CA MET A 55 4.85 1.37 6.34
C MET A 55 4.72 2.89 6.21
N MET A 56 4.82 3.64 7.30
CA MET A 56 4.79 5.12 7.30
C MET A 56 6.14 5.76 6.94
N SER A 57 7.22 4.99 6.87
CA SER A 57 8.56 5.55 6.66
C SER A 57 8.77 6.05 5.22
N GLN A 58 8.05 5.48 4.25
CA GLN A 58 8.17 5.80 2.83
C GLN A 58 6.81 5.71 2.12
N ALA A 59 6.44 6.75 1.37
CA ALA A 59 5.16 6.81 0.66
C ALA A 59 4.92 5.65 -0.31
N ARG A 60 5.98 5.05 -0.86
CA ARG A 60 5.87 3.86 -1.73
C ARG A 60 5.28 2.63 -1.03
N PHE A 61 5.29 2.58 0.30
CA PHE A 61 4.71 1.48 1.08
C PHE A 61 3.22 1.70 1.40
N THR A 62 2.67 2.88 1.10
CA THR A 62 1.25 3.18 1.26
C THR A 62 0.52 3.34 -0.06
N ALA A 63 1.19 3.82 -1.11
CA ALA A 63 0.61 4.09 -2.42
C ALA A 63 1.67 3.92 -3.52
N PRO A 64 1.29 3.74 -4.81
CA PRO A 64 2.25 3.72 -5.91
C PRO A 64 2.76 5.14 -6.17
N ALA A 65 3.56 5.70 -5.27
CA ALA A 65 4.03 7.08 -5.32
C ALA A 65 5.06 7.30 -6.44
N ARG A 66 5.07 8.50 -7.04
CA ARG A 66 6.12 8.91 -7.99
C ARG A 66 7.51 8.85 -7.35
N PRO A 67 8.58 8.59 -8.14
CA PRO A 67 9.95 8.50 -7.61
C PRO A 67 10.38 9.69 -6.74
N LYS A 68 9.93 10.90 -7.06
CA LYS A 68 10.21 12.12 -6.28
C LYS A 68 9.57 12.13 -4.88
N GLN A 69 8.52 11.36 -4.67
CA GLN A 69 7.79 11.26 -3.40
C GLN A 69 7.93 9.89 -2.72
N ALA A 70 8.41 8.87 -3.44
CA ALA A 70 8.45 7.48 -3.01
C ALA A 70 9.16 7.27 -1.66
N SER A 71 10.24 8.00 -1.42
CA SER A 71 11.03 7.93 -0.18
C SER A 71 10.55 8.89 0.92
N ASN A 72 9.54 9.72 0.65
CA ASN A 72 9.07 10.69 1.64
C ASN A 72 8.33 9.98 2.79
N PRO A 73 8.58 10.39 4.04
CA PRO A 73 7.76 10.00 5.18
C PRO A 73 6.28 10.30 4.95
N VAL A 74 5.43 9.32 5.24
CA VAL A 74 3.97 9.50 5.18
C VAL A 74 3.52 10.35 6.35
N LYS A 75 2.71 11.37 6.07
CA LYS A 75 2.09 12.24 7.08
C LYS A 75 0.58 12.22 6.89
N ASN A 76 -0.16 12.47 7.96
CA ASN A 76 -1.60 12.66 7.85
C ASN A 76 -1.92 13.85 6.92
N CYS A 77 -2.91 13.69 6.06
CA CYS A 77 -3.31 14.62 5.00
C CYS A 77 -2.23 14.89 3.94
N MET A 78 -1.23 14.02 3.80
CA MET A 78 -0.24 14.14 2.72
C MET A 78 -0.89 13.90 1.36
N VAL A 79 -0.59 14.75 0.39
CA VAL A 79 -0.94 14.50 -1.02
C VAL A 79 0.18 13.71 -1.68
N VAL A 80 -0.16 12.61 -2.31
CA VAL A 80 0.76 11.76 -3.07
C VAL A 80 0.33 11.77 -4.53
N ASP A 81 1.27 12.11 -5.41
CA ASP A 81 1.12 11.95 -6.86
C ASP A 81 1.42 10.49 -7.21
N LEU A 82 0.45 9.83 -7.86
CA LEU A 82 0.59 8.44 -8.22
C LEU A 82 1.47 8.28 -9.47
N ASN A 83 2.26 7.21 -9.44
CA ASN A 83 3.03 6.69 -10.56
C ASN A 83 2.23 5.62 -11.28
N VAL A 84 1.31 6.05 -12.15
CA VAL A 84 0.55 5.14 -13.00
C VAL A 84 1.29 4.75 -14.29
N GLU A 85 2.56 5.17 -14.45
CA GLU A 85 3.40 4.80 -15.61
C GLU A 85 3.75 3.30 -15.65
N GLY A 86 3.67 2.61 -14.50
CA GLY A 86 3.94 1.17 -14.38
C GLY A 86 2.85 0.24 -14.92
N TRP A 87 1.73 0.79 -15.42
CA TRP A 87 0.67 0.00 -16.03
C TRP A 87 1.20 -0.52 -17.38
N LYS A 88 1.76 -1.73 -17.36
CA LYS A 88 2.56 -2.37 -18.43
C LYS A 88 1.87 -2.39 -19.81
N ASP A 89 0.57 -2.21 -19.80
CA ASP A 89 -0.32 -1.97 -20.90
C ASP A 89 -0.63 -0.46 -20.91
N ASN A 90 -0.04 0.29 -21.86
CA ASN A 90 -0.21 1.73 -22.12
C ASN A 90 -1.67 2.27 -22.09
N LEU A 91 -2.67 1.40 -21.93
CA LEU A 91 -4.04 1.69 -21.52
C LEU A 91 -4.14 2.54 -20.25
N GLY A 92 -3.28 2.31 -19.25
CA GLY A 92 -3.34 3.03 -17.97
C GLY A 92 -3.18 4.54 -18.13
N ARG A 93 -2.22 4.95 -18.94
CA ARG A 93 -2.00 6.37 -19.27
C ARG A 93 -3.09 6.94 -20.19
N PHE A 94 -3.70 6.10 -21.03
CA PHE A 94 -4.69 6.52 -22.02
C PHE A 94 -6.09 6.72 -21.40
N PHE A 95 -6.48 5.90 -20.43
CA PHE A 95 -7.79 5.97 -19.79
C PHE A 95 -7.79 6.75 -18.47
N PHE A 96 -6.66 6.83 -17.76
CA PHE A 96 -6.63 7.29 -16.35
C PHE A 96 -5.85 8.60 -16.12
N GLY A 97 -5.32 9.23 -17.18
CA GLY A 97 -4.72 10.57 -17.09
C GLY A 97 -3.36 10.64 -16.38
N THR A 98 -2.81 11.85 -16.26
CA THR A 98 -1.46 12.11 -15.70
C THR A 98 -1.48 12.81 -14.34
N GLU A 99 -2.67 13.08 -13.79
CA GLU A 99 -2.87 13.81 -12.53
C GLU A 99 -3.69 13.02 -11.51
N ASP A 100 -3.41 11.72 -11.41
CA ASP A 100 -3.96 10.87 -10.35
C ASP A 100 -3.24 11.15 -9.03
N LYS A 101 -3.96 11.80 -8.13
CA LYS A 101 -3.51 12.15 -6.78
C LYS A 101 -4.39 11.51 -5.73
N VAL A 102 -3.77 11.14 -4.61
CA VAL A 102 -4.48 10.69 -3.42
C VAL A 102 -4.11 11.53 -2.21
N VAL A 103 -5.06 11.67 -1.29
CA VAL A 103 -4.81 12.20 0.05
C VAL A 103 -4.69 11.02 1.00
N VAL A 104 -3.56 10.94 1.71
CA VAL A 104 -3.31 9.90 2.70
C VAL A 104 -3.79 10.38 4.06
N MET A 105 -4.80 9.70 4.61
CA MET A 105 -5.20 9.83 6.01
C MET A 105 -4.55 8.74 6.83
N VAL A 106 -3.89 9.11 7.93
CA VAL A 106 -3.20 8.17 8.81
C VAL A 106 -3.99 8.06 10.11
N LYS A 107 -4.29 6.84 10.55
CA LYS A 107 -4.92 6.50 11.83
C LYS A 107 -3.98 5.62 12.65
N PRO A 108 -3.02 6.21 13.38
CA PRO A 108 -2.00 5.44 14.11
C PRO A 108 -2.57 4.48 15.16
N GLU A 109 -3.69 4.85 15.77
CA GLU A 109 -4.42 4.06 16.76
C GLU A 109 -4.92 2.72 16.21
N ASP A 110 -5.21 2.68 14.91
CA ASP A 110 -5.71 1.50 14.19
C ASP A 110 -4.63 0.81 13.34
N PHE A 111 -3.38 1.31 13.38
CA PHE A 111 -2.29 0.94 12.48
C PHE A 111 -2.70 0.99 10.99
N MET A 112 -3.40 2.04 10.61
CA MET A 112 -4.07 2.17 9.32
C MET A 112 -3.63 3.42 8.56
N ALA A 113 -3.51 3.29 7.24
CA ALA A 113 -3.40 4.39 6.29
C ALA A 113 -4.47 4.23 5.19
N ILE A 114 -5.14 5.34 4.87
CA ILE A 114 -6.23 5.38 3.90
C ILE A 114 -5.87 6.38 2.82
N ASN A 115 -5.77 5.91 1.58
CA ASN A 115 -5.59 6.78 0.42
C ASN A 115 -6.96 7.09 -0.16
N TYR A 116 -7.38 8.34 -0.13
CA TYR A 116 -8.60 8.80 -0.81
C TYR A 116 -8.25 9.38 -2.17
N THR A 117 -8.94 8.97 -3.23
CA THR A 117 -8.79 9.61 -4.54
C THR A 117 -9.34 11.03 -4.50
N LEU A 118 -8.69 11.96 -5.20
CA LEU A 118 -9.19 13.33 -5.36
C LEU A 118 -10.16 13.45 -6.53
N PRO A 119 -11.02 14.49 -6.61
CA PRO A 119 -11.97 14.67 -7.71
C PRO A 119 -11.38 14.64 -9.12
N THR A 120 -10.09 14.97 -9.26
CA THR A 120 -9.36 14.93 -10.53
C THR A 120 -8.90 13.52 -10.93
N HIS A 121 -9.02 12.55 -10.02
CA HIS A 121 -8.60 11.16 -10.22
C HIS A 121 -9.64 10.41 -11.04
N THR A 122 -9.22 9.60 -12.01
CA THR A 122 -10.16 8.93 -12.93
C THR A 122 -11.14 7.99 -12.22
N LEU A 123 -10.67 7.33 -11.16
CA LEU A 123 -11.46 6.46 -10.29
C LEU A 123 -12.04 7.20 -9.07
N PHE A 124 -12.39 8.48 -9.22
CA PHE A 124 -13.09 9.23 -8.18
C PHE A 124 -14.60 8.99 -8.21
N PRO A 125 -15.27 8.81 -7.05
CA PRO A 125 -14.72 8.66 -5.71
C PRO A 125 -14.25 7.23 -5.41
N GLY A 126 -13.15 7.09 -4.66
CA GLY A 126 -12.63 5.81 -4.21
C GLY A 126 -11.63 5.95 -3.05
N ARG A 127 -11.28 4.82 -2.44
CA ARG A 127 -10.25 4.74 -1.40
C ARG A 127 -9.53 3.40 -1.39
N VAL A 128 -8.30 3.42 -0.88
CA VAL A 128 -7.55 2.21 -0.52
C VAL A 128 -7.19 2.27 0.95
N VAL A 129 -7.60 1.28 1.72
CA VAL A 129 -7.32 1.10 3.14
C VAL A 129 -6.20 0.08 3.29
N ARG A 130 -5.10 0.47 3.92
CA ARG A 130 -4.00 -0.42 4.32
C ARG A 130 -3.92 -0.48 5.82
N GLN A 131 -3.95 -1.69 6.39
CA GLN A 131 -3.94 -1.90 7.83
C GLN A 131 -2.95 -2.98 8.23
N VAL A 132 -2.16 -2.71 9.27
CA VAL A 132 -1.29 -3.72 9.87
C VAL A 132 -2.05 -4.48 10.94
N ILE A 133 -2.19 -5.79 10.77
CA ILE A 133 -2.97 -6.66 11.65
C ILE A 133 -2.14 -7.84 12.18
N GLU A 134 -2.53 -8.38 13.32
CA GLU A 134 -2.00 -9.62 13.89
C GLU A 134 -3.00 -10.73 13.65
N LYS A 135 -2.56 -11.84 13.05
CA LYS A 135 -3.41 -13.02 12.81
C LYS A 135 -2.54 -14.27 12.74
N ASN A 136 -2.98 -15.35 13.40
CA ASN A 136 -2.33 -16.65 13.38
C ASN A 136 -0.82 -16.61 13.71
N GLY A 137 -0.44 -15.87 14.75
CA GLY A 137 0.96 -15.79 15.21
C GLY A 137 1.89 -14.92 14.36
N ALA A 138 1.35 -14.22 13.35
CA ALA A 138 2.12 -13.38 12.44
C ALA A 138 1.55 -11.97 12.31
N VAL A 139 2.41 -11.04 11.87
CA VAL A 139 2.02 -9.69 11.48
C VAL A 139 1.79 -9.64 9.97
N TRP A 140 0.68 -9.04 9.57
CA TRP A 140 0.26 -8.92 8.19
C TRP A 140 -0.07 -7.48 7.80
N VAL A 141 -0.04 -7.18 6.50
CA VAL A 141 -0.66 -5.99 5.92
C VAL A 141 -1.88 -6.40 5.12
N SER A 142 -3.05 -5.86 5.48
CA SER A 142 -4.29 -6.01 4.73
C SER A 142 -4.51 -4.77 3.87
N THR A 143 -4.69 -4.96 2.56
CA THR A 143 -5.07 -3.89 1.64
C THR A 143 -6.46 -4.14 1.09
N ILE A 144 -7.35 -3.16 1.22
CA ILE A 144 -8.71 -3.18 0.68
C ILE A 144 -8.89 -1.93 -0.18
N GLY A 145 -9.18 -2.10 -1.46
CA GLY A 145 -9.55 -1.01 -2.35
C GLY A 145 -11.04 -1.02 -2.65
N GLU A 146 -11.65 0.15 -2.63
CA GLU A 146 -13.04 0.37 -3.03
C GLU A 146 -13.15 1.65 -3.86
N GLY A 147 -14.11 1.72 -4.78
CA GLY A 147 -14.35 2.96 -5.52
C GLY A 147 -15.47 2.84 -6.54
N ARG A 148 -15.74 3.95 -7.21
CA ARG A 148 -16.71 4.04 -8.30
C ARG A 148 -16.04 4.48 -9.59
N GLY A 149 -16.46 3.91 -10.70
CA GLY A 149 -15.98 4.32 -12.03
C GLY A 149 -16.50 3.42 -13.14
N ASP A 150 -16.16 3.74 -14.38
CA ASP A 150 -16.68 3.00 -15.54
C ASP A 150 -15.92 1.70 -15.85
N PHE A 151 -14.82 1.42 -15.12
CA PHE A 151 -13.89 0.31 -15.41
C PHE A 151 -13.64 -0.63 -14.22
N ALA A 152 -14.69 -1.38 -13.84
CA ALA A 152 -14.70 -2.23 -12.65
C ALA A 152 -13.62 -3.29 -12.55
N SER A 153 -13.68 -4.19 -13.52
CA SER A 153 -12.88 -5.39 -13.58
C SER A 153 -11.41 -5.08 -13.82
N ILE A 154 -11.13 -3.99 -14.53
CA ILE A 154 -9.77 -3.47 -14.76
C ILE A 154 -9.19 -2.97 -13.44
N ASN A 155 -9.95 -2.18 -12.68
CA ASN A 155 -9.51 -1.64 -11.39
C ASN A 155 -9.27 -2.75 -10.36
N GLU A 156 -10.19 -3.72 -10.24
CA GLU A 156 -10.02 -4.86 -9.33
C GLU A 156 -8.72 -5.63 -9.64
N LYS A 157 -8.49 -5.97 -10.92
CA LYS A 157 -7.32 -6.76 -11.33
C LYS A 157 -6.01 -5.97 -11.22
N GLN A 158 -5.98 -4.72 -11.68
CA GLN A 158 -4.77 -3.91 -11.68
C GLN A 158 -4.44 -3.40 -10.28
N GLY A 159 -5.43 -2.97 -9.49
CA GLY A 159 -5.26 -2.61 -8.09
C GLY A 159 -4.67 -3.76 -7.29
N LEU A 160 -5.23 -4.97 -7.42
CA LEU A 160 -4.68 -6.17 -6.80
C LEU A 160 -3.22 -6.40 -7.21
N LYS A 161 -2.91 -6.33 -8.50
CA LYS A 161 -1.55 -6.53 -9.01
C LYS A 161 -0.56 -5.48 -8.48
N ILE A 162 -0.90 -4.20 -8.54
CA ILE A 162 -0.02 -3.10 -8.11
C ILE A 162 0.28 -3.22 -6.62
N PHE A 163 -0.77 -3.34 -5.79
CA PHE A 163 -0.56 -3.43 -4.36
C PHE A 163 0.22 -4.69 -3.97
N SER A 164 -0.03 -5.82 -4.61
CA SER A 164 0.66 -7.06 -4.26
C SER A 164 2.11 -7.11 -4.76
N GLU A 165 2.33 -6.75 -6.02
CA GLU A 165 3.62 -6.95 -6.71
C GLU A 165 4.57 -5.76 -6.54
N GLU A 166 4.05 -4.54 -6.54
CA GLU A 166 4.85 -3.31 -6.58
C GLU A 166 4.96 -2.64 -5.22
N ILE A 167 4.07 -2.98 -4.28
CA ILE A 167 4.04 -2.40 -2.93
C ILE A 167 4.32 -3.46 -1.87
N ASP A 168 3.49 -4.51 -1.78
CA ASP A 168 3.54 -5.48 -0.67
C ASP A 168 4.78 -6.38 -0.76
N ARG A 169 5.16 -6.86 -1.96
CA ARG A 169 6.42 -7.61 -2.13
C ARG A 169 7.66 -6.78 -1.73
N PRO A 170 7.91 -5.59 -2.30
CA PRO A 170 9.06 -4.77 -1.88
C PRO A 170 9.00 -4.35 -0.41
N PHE A 171 7.81 -4.10 0.13
CA PHE A 171 7.64 -3.79 1.55
C PHE A 171 8.04 -4.95 2.45
N LYS A 172 7.60 -6.17 2.13
CA LYS A 172 7.97 -7.38 2.86
C LYS A 172 9.49 -7.62 2.82
N GLU A 173 10.11 -7.44 1.66
CA GLU A 173 11.57 -7.54 1.50
C GLU A 173 12.30 -6.48 2.35
N HIS A 174 11.81 -5.24 2.34
CA HIS A 174 12.35 -4.16 3.17
C HIS A 174 12.28 -4.49 4.67
N VAL A 175 11.13 -4.96 5.17
CA VAL A 175 10.98 -5.34 6.58
C VAL A 175 11.88 -6.53 6.94
N ARG A 176 12.00 -7.54 6.08
CA ARG A 176 12.93 -8.66 6.29
C ARG A 176 14.36 -8.17 6.42
N ASN A 177 14.80 -7.28 5.54
CA ASN A 177 16.12 -6.68 5.62
C ASN A 177 16.35 -5.90 6.93
N VAL A 178 15.33 -5.21 7.45
CA VAL A 178 15.38 -4.54 8.76
C VAL A 178 15.59 -5.54 9.89
N ILE A 179 14.86 -6.66 9.88
CA ILE A 179 14.96 -7.73 10.89
C ILE A 179 16.33 -8.42 10.83
N GLU A 180 16.74 -8.89 9.65
CA GLU A 180 17.95 -9.71 9.45
C GLU A 180 19.24 -8.93 9.78
N ASN A 181 19.24 -7.61 9.57
CA ASN A 181 20.40 -6.74 9.79
C ASN A 181 20.29 -5.91 11.09
N ASP A 182 19.30 -6.18 11.93
CA ASP A 182 19.05 -5.45 13.20
C ASP A 182 19.02 -3.92 13.02
N LEU A 183 18.38 -3.47 11.93
CA LEU A 183 18.28 -2.05 11.62
C LEU A 183 17.23 -1.39 12.53
N PRO A 184 17.40 -0.09 12.85
CA PRO A 184 16.34 0.66 13.51
C PRO A 184 15.07 0.68 12.66
N TRP A 185 13.91 0.79 13.31
CA TRP A 185 12.60 0.78 12.65
C TRP A 185 12.11 2.21 12.34
N GLY A 186 11.35 2.35 11.26
CA GLY A 186 10.65 3.56 10.86
C GLY A 186 11.57 4.71 10.48
N LEU A 187 11.13 5.93 10.78
CA LEU A 187 11.83 7.16 10.38
C LEU A 187 13.24 7.30 10.95
N GLU A 188 13.56 6.61 12.04
CA GLU A 188 14.89 6.58 12.62
C GLU A 188 15.90 5.83 11.74
N ALA A 189 15.44 4.87 10.92
CA ALA A 189 16.24 4.20 9.89
C ALA A 189 16.65 5.15 8.77
N ASN A 190 15.69 5.95 8.28
CA ASN A 190 15.93 6.91 7.21
C ASN A 190 16.87 8.06 7.63
N ARG A 191 16.99 8.34 8.94
CA ARG A 191 17.92 9.35 9.46
C ARG A 191 19.38 8.87 9.51
N LYS A 192 19.63 7.58 9.77
CA LYS A 192 21.00 7.03 9.81
C LYS A 192 21.61 6.81 8.42
N GLY A 193 20.79 6.81 7.35
CA GLY A 193 21.25 6.74 5.96
C GLY A 193 21.94 8.00 5.41
N CYS A 194 21.89 9.14 6.12
CA CYS A 194 22.50 10.41 5.66
C CYS A 194 23.71 10.87 6.48
N GLY A 195 24.30 10.04 7.33
CA GLY A 195 25.57 10.40 7.97
C GLY A 195 25.92 9.58 9.20
N SER A 196 26.61 8.46 9.00
CA SER A 196 27.60 7.92 9.95
C SER A 196 28.21 6.63 9.39
N PHE A 197 29.12 6.76 8.42
CA PHE A 197 30.24 5.81 8.39
C PHE A 197 31.10 6.11 9.62
N LYS A 198 30.95 5.30 10.67
CA LYS A 198 31.88 5.32 11.80
C LYS A 198 33.26 4.93 11.28
N LYS A 199 34.21 5.86 11.44
CA LYS A 199 35.65 5.62 11.43
C LYS A 199 35.99 4.49 12.39
N THR A 200 36.72 3.50 11.90
CA THR A 200 37.55 2.58 12.69
C THR A 200 38.61 2.03 11.75
N LYS A 201 39.91 1.99 12.04
CA LYS A 201 40.80 2.56 13.07
C LYS A 201 42.18 2.35 12.43
N ASN A 202 43.03 3.37 12.38
CA ASN A 202 44.43 3.16 12.01
C ASN A 202 45.07 2.23 13.05
N LYS A 203 45.64 1.11 12.59
CA LYS A 203 46.70 0.42 13.31
C LYS A 203 48.02 0.97 12.77
N VAL A 204 48.78 1.64 13.63
CA VAL A 204 50.24 1.68 13.57
C VAL A 204 50.71 0.60 14.54
#